data_AF-W8F8P8-F1
#
_entry.id   AF-W8F8P8-F1
#
_cell.length_a   1.000
_cell.length_b   1.000
_cell.length_c   1.000
_cell.angle_alpha   90.00
_cell.angle_beta   90.00
_cell.angle_gamma   90.00
#
_symmetry.space_group_name_H-M   'P 1'
#
loop_
_entity.id
_entity.type
_entity.pdbx_description
1 polymer ?
#
loop_
_entity_poly.entity_id
_entity_poly.type
_entity_poly.pdbx_seq_one_letter_code
_entity_poly.pdbx_strand_id
1 'polypeptide(L)'
;MRTLRWMSLCMAVFLAVACQPEKPAEQATAPPVPPNTVQAAAVPVLPSVPPDTVDWLARTLPGNASTDTMLQIEGKSYRLRLSASADSTRMLRVSTGGIVGEAFAVDSNFVRNKLVQGPSGSYVIQLLAAGQPVMRRRFQKPDFYTVAERAIVVVSEPTPPRFLGYYPELGGLAFWQQIGIPASEVGSYFFYLLDLKGKVRELSFGNQFGEGHTDCDPLPAPGGKALLTCARLLRPGQPPLNLQKPQADLALARFLSDTTLLVLYNYGEYKTETDNSGLEEMSWQVPPHLRNKPNGFVLNLQGKQLARFRFNSLGEEMGYYVRRAYVPAVQTYYLLDAERGVRLLAKQNPAATREVPFRQMTPFSPPQRPMEVQFTIRAGTADFVFYADKAHPEKLRYQRSRNAE
;
A
#
# COMPACT_ATOMS: atom_id res chain seq x y z
N MET A 1 -14.31 -45.45 10.40
CA MET A 1 -14.36 -45.90 8.99
C MET A 1 -12.94 -46.17 8.50
N ARG A 2 -12.80 -47.32 7.83
CA ARG A 2 -11.67 -47.91 7.07
C ARG A 2 -10.37 -47.09 6.87
N THR A 3 -9.29 -47.75 7.28
CA THR A 3 -7.90 -47.72 6.82
C THR A 3 -7.68 -47.44 5.33
N LEU A 4 -6.63 -46.66 5.00
CA LEU A 4 -5.85 -46.86 3.78
C LEU A 4 -4.34 -46.63 4.04
N ARG A 5 -3.55 -47.57 3.55
CA ARG A 5 -2.09 -47.72 3.67
C ARG A 5 -1.38 -47.13 2.45
N TRP A 6 -0.18 -46.58 2.71
CA TRP A 6 1.09 -46.73 1.97
C TRP A 6 1.19 -46.30 0.49
N MET A 7 2.19 -45.46 0.19
CA MET A 7 3.27 -45.82 -0.75
C MET A 7 4.47 -44.88 -0.64
N SER A 8 5.65 -45.48 -0.47
CA SER A 8 6.97 -44.87 -0.54
C SER A 8 7.52 -44.92 -1.98
N LEU A 9 8.52 -44.04 -2.21
CA LEU A 9 9.67 -44.19 -3.11
C LEU A 9 9.44 -44.03 -4.63
N CYS A 10 10.15 -43.07 -5.24
CA CYS A 10 11.35 -43.39 -6.03
C CYS A 10 12.14 -42.15 -6.46
N MET A 11 13.44 -42.24 -6.22
CA MET A 11 14.55 -41.40 -6.66
C MET A 11 14.73 -41.52 -8.18
N ALA A 12 15.03 -40.41 -8.87
CA ALA A 12 15.69 -40.45 -10.17
C ALA A 12 16.74 -39.32 -10.22
N VAL A 13 18.00 -39.72 -10.07
CA VAL A 13 19.21 -38.92 -10.28
C VAL A 13 19.54 -39.00 -11.77
N PHE A 14 19.53 -37.87 -12.48
CA PHE A 14 20.12 -37.77 -13.81
C PHE A 14 21.49 -37.09 -13.71
N LEU A 15 22.54 -37.90 -13.84
CA LEU A 15 23.91 -37.47 -14.15
C LEU A 15 23.99 -37.23 -15.66
N ALA A 16 24.33 -36.02 -16.08
CA ALA A 16 24.78 -35.73 -17.43
C ALA A 16 26.27 -35.34 -17.39
N VAL A 17 27.09 -36.17 -18.01
CA VAL A 17 28.54 -36.00 -18.18
C VAL A 17 28.84 -35.66 -19.65
N ALA A 18 29.75 -34.69 -19.80
CA ALA A 18 30.64 -34.40 -20.93
C ALA A 18 30.07 -33.93 -22.29
N CYS A 19 30.50 -32.73 -22.71
CA CYS A 19 31.61 -32.57 -23.66
C CYS A 19 31.90 -31.07 -23.89
N GLN A 20 33.12 -30.63 -23.55
CA GLN A 20 33.68 -29.38 -24.06
C GLN A 20 34.39 -29.67 -25.39
N PRO A 21 34.10 -28.93 -26.47
CA PRO A 21 35.01 -28.83 -27.60
C PRO A 21 35.99 -27.66 -27.40
N GLU A 22 37.23 -27.97 -27.78
CA GLU A 22 38.42 -27.13 -27.84
C GLU A 22 38.24 -25.82 -28.62
N LYS A 23 38.86 -24.76 -28.12
CA LYS A 23 39.03 -23.47 -28.80
C LYS A 23 40.03 -23.60 -29.97
N PRO A 24 39.71 -23.08 -31.17
CA PRO A 24 40.73 -22.71 -32.15
C PRO A 24 41.40 -21.39 -31.72
N ALA A 25 42.73 -21.35 -31.86
CA ALA A 25 43.56 -20.18 -31.60
C ALA A 25 43.23 -19.03 -32.58
N GLU A 26 42.84 -17.88 -32.05
CA GLU A 26 42.66 -16.65 -32.81
C GLU A 26 43.90 -15.76 -32.68
N GLN A 27 44.40 -15.35 -33.85
CA GLN A 27 45.58 -14.54 -34.07
C GLN A 27 45.58 -13.24 -33.27
N ALA A 28 46.73 -12.91 -32.68
CA ALA A 28 46.99 -11.63 -32.06
C ALA A 28 47.04 -10.51 -33.12
N THR A 29 45.94 -9.78 -33.28
CA THR A 29 45.91 -8.45 -33.90
C THR A 29 46.20 -7.38 -32.84
N ALA A 30 47.09 -6.44 -33.20
CA ALA A 30 47.51 -5.32 -32.38
C ALA A 30 46.32 -4.48 -31.85
N PRO A 31 46.43 -3.87 -30.65
CA PRO A 31 45.34 -3.13 -30.04
C PRO A 31 45.00 -1.87 -30.87
N PRO A 32 43.71 -1.60 -31.15
CA PRO A 32 43.31 -0.35 -31.75
C PRO A 32 43.43 0.79 -30.72
N VAL A 33 43.95 1.92 -31.19
CA VAL A 33 44.00 3.19 -30.47
C VAL A 33 42.57 3.57 -30.04
N PRO A 34 42.34 3.94 -28.76
CA PRO A 34 41.00 4.28 -28.30
C PRO A 34 40.50 5.53 -29.04
N PRO A 35 39.28 5.50 -29.63
CA PRO A 35 38.69 6.70 -30.19
C PRO A 35 38.36 7.66 -29.05
N ASN A 36 38.68 8.94 -29.27
CA ASN A 36 38.34 10.06 -28.40
C ASN A 36 36.94 9.90 -27.80
N THR A 37 36.89 9.82 -26.47
CA THR A 37 35.66 9.83 -25.69
C THR A 37 34.95 11.15 -25.95
N VAL A 38 34.02 11.18 -26.90
CA VAL A 38 33.08 12.28 -27.04
C VAL A 38 32.24 12.27 -25.77
N GLN A 39 32.52 13.26 -24.92
CA GLN A 39 31.80 13.52 -23.68
C GLN A 39 30.33 13.73 -24.05
N ALA A 40 29.50 12.72 -23.82
CA ALA A 40 28.06 12.79 -24.05
C ALA A 40 27.53 13.94 -23.18
N ALA A 41 27.15 15.03 -23.83
CA ALA A 41 26.51 16.15 -23.17
C ALA A 41 25.28 15.61 -22.42
N ALA A 42 25.22 15.88 -21.12
CA ALA A 42 24.09 15.49 -20.30
C ALA A 42 22.82 16.14 -20.89
N VAL A 43 21.91 15.31 -21.40
CA VAL A 43 20.60 15.77 -21.86
C VAL A 43 19.92 16.43 -20.66
N PRO A 44 19.42 17.67 -20.78
CA PRO A 44 18.68 18.31 -19.70
C PRO A 44 17.51 17.43 -19.31
N VAL A 45 17.50 16.93 -18.08
CA VAL A 45 16.33 16.27 -17.50
C VAL A 45 15.26 17.34 -17.38
N LEU A 46 14.31 17.35 -18.32
CA LEU A 46 13.13 18.20 -18.24
C LEU A 46 12.49 17.97 -16.87
N PRO A 47 12.10 19.03 -16.12
CA PRO A 47 11.41 18.87 -14.86
C PRO A 47 10.17 18.00 -15.10
N SER A 48 10.13 16.84 -14.45
CA SER A 48 9.00 15.92 -14.54
C SER A 48 7.76 16.66 -14.05
N VAL A 49 6.78 16.87 -14.95
CA VAL A 49 5.48 17.41 -14.55
C VAL A 49 4.93 16.51 -13.44
N PRO A 50 4.63 17.05 -12.24
CA PRO A 50 4.13 16.24 -11.15
C PRO A 50 2.86 15.53 -11.59
N PRO A 51 2.70 14.25 -11.23
CA PRO A 51 1.57 13.46 -11.69
C PRO A 51 0.25 14.04 -11.20
N ASP A 52 -0.73 14.08 -12.11
CA ASP A 52 -2.05 14.67 -11.88
C ASP A 52 -2.91 13.86 -10.88
N THR A 53 -2.48 12.66 -10.52
CA THR A 53 -3.18 11.73 -9.61
C THR A 53 -2.21 10.92 -8.76
N VAL A 54 -2.66 10.55 -7.56
CA VAL A 54 -1.95 9.62 -6.68
C VAL A 54 -2.02 8.16 -7.16
N ASP A 55 -2.94 7.80 -8.06
CA ASP A 55 -3.01 6.44 -8.64
C ASP A 55 -1.78 6.14 -9.51
N TRP A 56 -1.21 7.16 -10.14
CA TRP A 56 0.06 7.03 -10.84
C TRP A 56 1.23 6.91 -9.87
N LEU A 57 1.26 7.76 -8.82
CA LEU A 57 2.32 7.72 -7.81
C LEU A 57 2.44 6.34 -7.15
N ALA A 58 1.31 5.73 -6.78
CA ALA A 58 1.26 4.38 -6.21
C ALA A 58 1.94 3.33 -7.11
N ARG A 59 1.78 3.43 -8.44
CA ARG A 59 2.36 2.50 -9.42
C ARG A 59 3.85 2.73 -9.68
N THR A 60 4.34 3.94 -9.41
CA THR A 60 5.74 4.32 -9.66
C THR A 60 6.68 4.11 -8.49
N LEU A 61 6.15 3.87 -7.28
CA LEU A 61 7.01 3.55 -6.15
C LEU A 61 7.67 2.17 -6.39
N PRO A 62 9.02 2.08 -6.37
CA PRO A 62 9.70 0.83 -6.67
C PRO A 62 9.28 -0.27 -5.68
N GLY A 63 8.89 -1.44 -6.20
CA GLY A 63 8.36 -2.55 -5.39
C GLY A 63 9.29 -3.00 -4.25
N ASN A 64 10.60 -2.78 -4.41
CA ASN A 64 11.61 -3.09 -3.40
C ASN A 64 12.14 -1.82 -2.73
N ALA A 65 12.38 -1.91 -1.42
CA ALA A 65 13.08 -0.87 -0.67
C ALA A 65 14.53 -0.77 -1.20
N SER A 66 14.87 0.33 -1.88
CA SER A 66 16.27 0.62 -2.13
C SER A 66 16.96 0.90 -0.80
N THR A 67 17.96 0.09 -0.45
CA THR A 67 18.73 0.23 0.78
C THR A 67 19.83 1.29 0.66
N ASP A 68 20.09 1.78 -0.54
CA ASP A 68 21.06 2.83 -0.81
C ASP A 68 20.58 3.72 -1.96
N THR A 69 20.24 4.98 -1.65
CA THR A 69 19.59 5.90 -2.59
C THR A 69 20.27 7.25 -2.60
N MET A 70 20.59 7.76 -3.79
CA MET A 70 20.98 9.16 -3.97
C MET A 70 19.74 10.04 -4.05
N LEU A 71 19.69 11.13 -3.30
CA LEU A 71 18.58 12.07 -3.35
C LEU A 71 19.04 13.52 -3.19
N GLN A 72 18.21 14.45 -3.65
CA GLN A 72 18.43 15.89 -3.53
C GLN A 72 17.56 16.44 -2.40
N ILE A 73 18.17 17.16 -1.46
CA ILE A 73 17.48 17.91 -0.40
C ILE A 73 17.94 19.34 -0.53
N GLU A 74 17.01 20.28 -0.79
CA GLU A 74 17.33 21.71 -0.94
C GLU A 74 18.46 21.96 -1.97
N GLY A 75 18.47 21.20 -3.06
CA GLY A 75 19.48 21.29 -4.13
C GLY A 75 20.86 20.71 -3.80
N LYS A 76 21.03 20.10 -2.62
CA LYS A 76 22.26 19.40 -2.22
C LYS A 76 22.08 17.89 -2.35
N SER A 77 23.13 17.24 -2.83
CA SER A 77 23.14 15.78 -3.00
C SER A 77 23.43 15.08 -1.67
N TYR A 78 22.60 14.10 -1.34
CA TYR A 78 22.77 13.22 -0.19
C TYR A 78 22.71 11.75 -0.62
N ARG A 79 23.33 10.89 0.18
CA ARG A 79 23.21 9.43 0.07
C ARG A 79 22.49 8.90 1.29
N LEU A 80 21.38 8.23 1.09
CA LEU A 80 20.55 7.61 2.12
C LEU A 80 20.83 6.11 2.16
N ARG A 81 21.25 5.61 3.33
CA ARG A 81 21.47 4.19 3.59
C ARG A 81 20.49 3.67 4.62
N LEU A 82 19.83 2.57 4.29
CA LEU A 82 18.79 1.92 5.07
C LEU A 82 19.20 0.48 5.32
N SER A 83 19.16 0.04 6.57
CA SER A 83 19.45 -1.35 6.92
C SER A 83 18.58 -1.84 8.07
N ALA A 84 18.47 -3.15 8.16
CA ALA A 84 17.84 -3.86 9.26
C ALA A 84 18.71 -5.05 9.65
N SER A 85 18.64 -5.45 10.91
CA SER A 85 19.35 -6.62 11.43
C SER A 85 18.49 -7.33 12.46
N ALA A 86 18.49 -8.66 12.43
CA ALA A 86 18.03 -9.50 13.53
C ALA A 86 19.23 -9.95 14.37
N ASP A 87 19.02 -10.09 15.67
CA ASP A 87 19.97 -10.68 16.61
C ASP A 87 19.28 -11.84 17.34
N SER A 88 19.51 -13.04 16.82
CA SER A 88 18.96 -14.29 17.36
C SER A 88 19.62 -14.73 18.65
N THR A 89 20.73 -14.10 19.07
CA THR A 89 21.34 -14.36 20.38
C THR A 89 20.58 -13.66 21.51
N ARG A 90 19.76 -12.66 21.17
CA ARG A 90 18.93 -11.91 22.11
C ARG A 90 17.46 -12.00 21.71
N MET A 91 16.73 -12.91 22.36
CA MET A 91 15.29 -13.09 22.13
C MET A 91 14.47 -12.07 22.93
N LEU A 92 13.46 -11.49 22.29
CA LEU A 92 12.41 -10.71 22.93
C LEU A 92 11.24 -11.65 23.26
N ARG A 93 10.56 -11.41 24.39
CA ARG A 93 9.43 -12.23 24.86
C ARG A 93 8.27 -11.34 25.28
N VAL A 94 7.06 -11.66 24.84
CA VAL A 94 5.83 -10.91 25.18
C VAL A 94 4.63 -11.86 25.22
N SER A 95 3.58 -11.45 25.92
CA SER A 95 2.29 -12.13 25.85
C SER A 95 1.52 -11.71 24.58
N THR A 96 0.87 -12.66 23.91
CA THR A 96 0.02 -12.43 22.73
C THR A 96 -1.45 -12.31 23.12
N GLY A 97 -2.18 -11.42 22.44
CA GLY A 97 -3.63 -11.32 22.55
C GLY A 97 -4.39 -12.41 21.79
N GLY A 98 -3.67 -13.28 21.06
CA GLY A 98 -4.24 -14.36 20.25
C GLY A 98 -3.91 -14.25 18.75
N ILE A 99 -3.49 -13.07 18.27
CA ILE A 99 -3.14 -12.86 16.86
C ILE A 99 -1.90 -13.67 16.45
N VAL A 100 -0.91 -13.76 17.34
CA VAL A 100 0.26 -14.63 17.14
C VAL A 100 0.02 -16.00 17.79
N GLY A 101 0.15 -17.07 17.01
CA GLY A 101 -0.12 -18.45 17.44
C GLY A 101 1.07 -19.20 18.06
N GLU A 102 0.83 -20.47 18.40
CA GLU A 102 1.74 -21.36 19.11
C GLU A 102 3.05 -21.65 18.36
N ALA A 103 3.10 -21.44 17.04
CA ALA A 103 4.32 -21.59 16.25
C ALA A 103 5.48 -20.71 16.73
N PHE A 104 5.18 -19.62 17.46
CA PHE A 104 6.17 -18.70 18.04
C PHE A 104 6.26 -18.81 19.57
N ALA A 105 5.68 -19.87 20.16
CA ALA A 105 5.64 -20.04 21.61
C ALA A 105 7.04 -20.11 22.23
N VAL A 106 7.17 -19.58 23.45
CA VAL A 106 8.41 -19.70 24.23
C VAL A 106 8.64 -21.14 24.69
N ASP A 107 7.55 -21.85 25.02
CA ASP A 107 7.54 -23.20 25.56
C ASP A 107 6.23 -23.92 25.21
N SER A 108 6.13 -25.20 25.61
CA SER A 108 4.95 -26.04 25.37
C SER A 108 3.72 -25.71 26.23
N ASN A 109 3.77 -24.67 27.06
CA ASN A 109 2.67 -24.25 27.93
C ASN A 109 1.94 -23.00 27.37
N PHE A 110 2.02 -22.79 26.06
CA PHE A 110 1.43 -21.66 25.34
C PHE A 110 -0.05 -21.46 25.66
N VAL A 111 -0.82 -22.55 25.79
CA VAL A 111 -2.25 -22.51 26.14
C VAL A 111 -2.51 -21.69 27.40
N ARG A 112 -1.64 -21.79 28.41
CA ARG A 112 -1.79 -21.06 29.69
C ARG A 112 -1.09 -19.71 29.71
N ASN A 113 0.14 -19.63 29.21
CA ASN A 113 0.97 -18.43 29.37
C ASN A 113 0.83 -17.42 28.22
N LYS A 114 0.39 -17.88 27.04
CA LYS A 114 0.30 -17.09 25.80
C LYS A 114 1.62 -16.35 25.50
N LEU A 115 2.77 -16.91 25.85
CA LEU A 115 4.06 -16.27 25.64
C LEU A 115 4.63 -16.62 24.27
N VAL A 116 4.98 -15.58 23.51
CA VAL A 116 5.65 -15.71 22.20
C VAL A 116 7.03 -15.06 22.25
N GLN A 117 7.92 -15.50 21.37
CA GLN A 117 9.26 -14.93 21.23
C GLN A 117 9.70 -14.75 19.78
N GLY A 118 10.64 -13.82 19.61
CA GLY A 118 11.31 -13.58 18.35
C GLY A 118 12.66 -12.89 18.58
N PRO A 119 13.55 -12.90 17.57
CA PRO A 119 14.85 -12.26 17.70
C PRO A 119 14.69 -10.76 17.92
N SER A 120 15.55 -10.18 18.74
CA SER A 120 15.67 -8.72 18.78
C SER A 120 16.06 -8.19 17.41
N GLY A 121 15.66 -6.97 17.10
CA GLY A 121 15.84 -6.41 15.77
C GLY A 121 16.08 -4.92 15.81
N SER A 122 16.90 -4.44 14.89
CA SER A 122 17.18 -3.02 14.76
C SER A 122 17.13 -2.53 13.33
N TYR A 123 16.76 -1.26 13.18
CA TYR A 123 16.61 -0.57 11.90
C TYR A 123 17.46 0.68 11.92
N VAL A 124 18.28 0.89 10.89
CA VAL A 124 19.21 2.02 10.81
C VAL A 124 18.91 2.83 9.56
N ILE A 125 18.78 4.14 9.77
CA ILE A 125 18.58 5.14 8.71
C ILE A 125 19.73 6.11 8.82
N GLN A 126 20.54 6.19 7.77
CA GLN A 126 21.72 7.03 7.74
C GLN A 126 21.68 7.95 6.52
N LEU A 127 21.81 9.26 6.75
CA LEU A 127 21.95 10.25 5.69
C LEU A 127 23.40 10.73 5.66
N LEU A 128 24.01 10.71 4.47
CA LEU A 128 25.38 11.11 4.23
C LEU A 128 25.40 12.34 3.33
N ALA A 129 26.18 13.35 3.68
CA ALA A 129 26.50 14.50 2.83
C ALA A 129 28.00 14.48 2.51
N ALA A 130 28.36 14.51 1.23
CA ALA A 130 29.76 14.37 0.80
C ALA A 130 30.49 13.17 1.45
N GLY A 131 29.77 12.05 1.64
CA GLY A 131 30.29 10.83 2.27
C GLY A 131 30.33 10.84 3.81
N GLN A 132 30.04 11.96 4.47
CA GLN A 132 30.04 12.08 5.93
C GLN A 132 28.63 11.95 6.53
N PRO A 133 28.45 11.25 7.66
CA PRO A 133 27.14 11.12 8.29
C PRO A 133 26.65 12.46 8.85
N VAL A 134 25.51 12.92 8.34
CA VAL A 134 24.79 14.10 8.84
C VAL A 134 23.55 13.73 9.66
N MET A 135 23.06 12.51 9.47
CA MET A 135 21.98 11.93 10.27
C MET A 135 22.24 10.45 10.47
N ARG A 136 22.01 9.95 11.69
CA ARG A 136 21.93 8.52 11.96
C ARG A 136 20.84 8.25 12.99
N ARG A 137 19.78 7.58 12.58
CA ARG A 137 18.71 7.13 13.47
C ARG A 137 18.73 5.61 13.54
N ARG A 138 18.69 5.08 14.77
CA ARG A 138 18.50 3.65 15.04
C ARG A 138 17.18 3.47 15.78
N PHE A 139 16.38 2.52 15.32
CA PHE A 139 15.22 2.01 16.04
C PHE A 139 15.47 0.56 16.45
N GLN A 140 14.91 0.16 17.58
CA GLN A 140 14.79 -1.20 18.03
C GLN A 140 13.32 -1.63 17.94
N LYS A 141 13.05 -2.93 17.79
CA LYS A 141 11.67 -3.46 17.82
C LYS A 141 10.82 -2.88 18.98
N PRO A 142 11.30 -2.80 20.24
CA PRO A 142 10.53 -2.20 21.33
C PRO A 142 10.14 -0.73 21.16
N ASP A 143 10.83 0.04 20.32
CA ASP A 143 10.50 1.45 20.07
C ASP A 143 9.13 1.61 19.39
N PHE A 144 8.58 0.52 18.83
CA PHE A 144 7.29 0.50 18.14
C PHE A 144 6.12 -0.03 18.98
N TYR A 145 6.36 -0.44 20.24
CA TYR A 145 5.32 -0.99 21.12
C TYR A 145 4.23 0.01 21.51
N THR A 146 4.45 1.30 21.30
CA THR A 146 3.48 2.37 21.57
C THR A 146 2.48 2.54 20.44
N VAL A 147 2.77 2.01 19.25
CA VAL A 147 1.92 2.18 18.07
C VAL A 147 1.38 0.86 17.52
N ALA A 148 2.00 -0.28 17.85
CA ALA A 148 1.58 -1.59 17.35
C ALA A 148 1.54 -2.67 18.44
N GLU A 149 0.79 -3.73 18.15
CA GLU A 149 0.71 -4.88 19.05
C GLU A 149 2.08 -5.54 19.21
N ARG A 150 2.52 -5.65 20.46
CA ARG A 150 3.86 -6.12 20.83
C ARG A 150 4.17 -7.50 20.26
N ALA A 151 3.20 -8.41 20.25
CA ALA A 151 3.38 -9.78 19.77
C ALA A 151 3.77 -9.80 18.29
N ILE A 152 3.05 -9.07 17.43
CA ILE A 152 3.36 -8.93 16.00
C ILE A 152 4.76 -8.33 15.82
N VAL A 153 5.08 -7.25 16.55
CA VAL A 153 6.40 -6.61 16.46
C VAL A 153 7.53 -7.57 16.85
N VAL A 154 7.34 -8.34 17.92
CA VAL A 154 8.36 -9.29 18.42
C VAL A 154 8.66 -10.39 17.42
N VAL A 155 7.64 -11.02 16.82
CA VAL A 155 7.85 -12.15 15.91
C VAL A 155 8.25 -11.72 14.50
N SER A 156 7.96 -10.48 14.10
CA SER A 156 8.25 -10.00 12.76
C SER A 156 9.74 -10.05 12.37
N GLU A 157 10.02 -10.34 11.10
CA GLU A 157 11.39 -10.28 10.58
C GLU A 157 11.81 -8.82 10.31
N PRO A 158 12.98 -8.36 10.81
CA PRO A 158 13.46 -7.02 10.52
C PRO A 158 13.77 -6.82 9.03
N THR A 159 12.96 -6.03 8.34
CA THR A 159 13.22 -5.58 6.96
C THR A 159 13.73 -4.13 6.92
N PRO A 160 14.63 -3.74 6.01
CA PRO A 160 15.01 -2.35 5.86
C PRO A 160 13.80 -1.48 5.55
N PRO A 161 13.70 -0.26 6.14
CA PRO A 161 12.61 0.63 5.79
C PRO A 161 12.69 1.06 4.33
N ARG A 162 11.53 1.35 3.73
CA ARG A 162 11.47 1.95 2.39
C ARG A 162 11.27 3.45 2.53
N PHE A 163 12.13 4.19 1.82
CA PHE A 163 12.05 5.62 1.71
C PHE A 163 10.91 6.05 0.79
N LEU A 164 10.05 6.95 1.27
CA LEU A 164 8.89 7.47 0.52
C LEU A 164 9.15 8.85 -0.07
N GLY A 165 10.19 9.56 0.36
CA GLY A 165 10.54 10.88 -0.14
C GLY A 165 10.89 11.89 0.96
N TYR A 166 11.39 13.04 0.51
CA TYR A 166 11.63 14.22 1.35
C TYR A 166 10.47 15.20 1.21
N TYR A 167 9.87 15.60 2.33
CA TYR A 167 8.71 16.46 2.42
C TYR A 167 9.06 17.69 3.27
N PRO A 168 9.60 18.77 2.66
CA PRO A 168 10.09 19.94 3.39
C PRO A 168 9.00 20.62 4.22
N GLU A 169 7.79 20.73 3.69
CA GLU A 169 6.64 21.34 4.36
C GLU A 169 6.19 20.54 5.60
N LEU A 170 6.39 19.22 5.59
CA LEU A 170 6.16 18.36 6.75
C LEU A 170 7.39 18.25 7.66
N GLY A 171 8.52 18.84 7.23
CA GLY A 171 9.75 18.95 8.01
C GLY A 171 10.60 17.70 8.02
N GLY A 172 10.51 16.80 7.03
CA GLY A 172 11.26 15.55 7.13
C GLY A 172 11.27 14.58 5.95
N LEU A 173 12.01 13.50 6.17
CA LEU A 173 12.10 12.30 5.36
C LEU A 173 11.04 11.31 5.84
N ALA A 174 10.17 10.86 4.93
CA ALA A 174 9.13 9.90 5.25
C ALA A 174 9.57 8.48 4.88
N PHE A 175 9.22 7.54 5.73
CA PHE A 175 9.50 6.14 5.58
C PHE A 175 8.27 5.33 5.93
N TRP A 176 8.18 4.16 5.33
CA TRP A 176 7.31 3.11 5.83
C TRP A 176 8.10 1.80 5.95
N GLN A 177 7.57 0.88 6.73
CA GLN A 177 8.23 -0.39 7.00
C GLN A 177 7.20 -1.47 7.28
N GLN A 178 7.21 -2.52 6.47
CA GLN A 178 6.36 -3.68 6.70
C GLN A 178 6.77 -4.43 7.97
N ILE A 179 5.76 -4.88 8.71
CA ILE A 179 5.87 -5.85 9.77
C ILE A 179 4.79 -6.91 9.58
N GLY A 180 5.03 -8.13 10.03
CA GLY A 180 4.03 -9.17 9.93
C GLY A 180 4.48 -10.43 10.63
N ILE A 181 3.55 -11.36 10.78
CA ILE A 181 3.85 -12.69 11.29
C ILE A 181 4.50 -13.48 10.16
N PRO A 182 5.71 -14.04 10.34
CA PRO A 182 6.34 -14.85 9.29
C PRO A 182 5.43 -15.99 8.83
N ALA A 183 5.39 -16.23 7.51
CA ALA A 183 4.53 -17.23 6.87
C ALA A 183 3.02 -17.04 7.15
N SER A 184 2.59 -15.82 7.43
CA SER A 184 1.19 -15.43 7.59
C SER A 184 0.89 -14.23 6.70
N GLU A 185 -0.37 -14.08 6.32
CA GLU A 185 -0.88 -12.90 5.64
C GLU A 185 -1.22 -11.76 6.62
N VAL A 186 -1.13 -12.03 7.93
CA VAL A 186 -1.33 -11.05 8.99
C VAL A 186 -0.08 -10.19 9.15
N GLY A 187 -0.23 -8.89 8.94
CA GLY A 187 0.83 -7.93 9.17
C GLY A 187 0.31 -6.51 9.25
N SER A 188 1.19 -5.53 9.10
CA SER A 188 0.90 -4.11 8.93
C SER A 188 2.17 -3.38 8.49
N TYR A 189 2.20 -2.06 8.55
CA TYR A 189 3.43 -1.29 8.44
C TYR A 189 3.53 -0.21 9.51
N PHE A 190 4.76 0.16 9.84
CA PHE A 190 5.04 1.41 10.52
C PHE A 190 5.18 2.52 9.48
N PHE A 191 4.62 3.68 9.78
CA PHE A 191 4.97 4.93 9.11
C PHE A 191 5.72 5.81 10.09
N TYR A 192 6.80 6.44 9.63
CA TYR A 192 7.47 7.48 10.42
C TYR A 192 8.06 8.58 9.56
N LEU A 193 8.00 9.78 10.12
CA LEU A 193 8.57 11.00 9.55
C LEU A 193 9.71 11.46 10.45
N LEU A 194 10.90 11.58 9.87
CA LEU A 194 12.10 12.02 10.58
C LEU A 194 12.55 13.38 10.06
N ASP A 195 12.88 14.32 10.94
CA ASP A 195 13.59 15.51 10.47
C ASP A 195 15.04 15.17 10.04
N LEU A 196 15.73 16.14 9.45
CA LEU A 196 17.11 15.96 8.96
C LEU A 196 18.13 15.69 10.08
N LYS A 197 17.76 15.83 11.36
CA LYS A 197 18.57 15.45 12.52
C LYS A 197 18.22 14.04 13.04
N GLY A 198 17.25 13.37 12.43
CA GLY A 198 16.78 12.04 12.82
C GLY A 198 15.79 12.05 13.98
N LYS A 199 15.24 13.21 14.34
CA LYS A 199 14.19 13.29 15.36
C LYS A 199 12.87 12.82 14.77
N VAL A 200 12.17 11.95 15.51
CA VAL A 200 10.82 11.49 15.16
C VAL A 200 9.85 12.65 15.24
N ARG A 201 9.20 12.96 14.12
CA ARG A 201 8.12 13.95 13.99
C ARG A 201 6.75 13.30 14.00
N GLU A 202 6.64 12.16 13.34
CA GLU A 202 5.45 11.30 13.39
C GLU A 202 5.93 9.85 13.50
N LEU A 203 5.22 9.07 14.32
CA LEU A 203 5.28 7.62 14.33
C LEU A 203 3.85 7.11 14.41
N SER A 204 3.46 6.34 13.42
CA SER A 204 2.12 5.79 13.33
C SER A 204 2.16 4.36 12.83
N PHE A 205 1.14 3.62 13.22
CA PHE A 205 0.87 2.30 12.69
C PHE A 205 -0.13 2.45 11.55
N GLY A 206 0.24 1.88 10.41
CA GLY A 206 -0.61 1.75 9.24
C GLY A 206 -1.66 0.67 9.41
N ASN A 207 -2.56 0.56 8.44
CA ASN A 207 -3.54 -0.52 8.47
C ASN A 207 -2.88 -1.86 8.06
N GLN A 208 -3.42 -2.93 8.64
CA GLN A 208 -2.95 -4.31 8.62
C GLN A 208 -2.88 -4.88 7.21
N PHE A 209 -1.95 -5.80 6.98
CA PHE A 209 -2.09 -6.82 5.93
C PHE A 209 -3.00 -7.92 6.51
N GLY A 210 -4.04 -8.35 5.78
CA GLY A 210 -5.08 -9.26 6.26
C GLY A 210 -6.49 -8.64 6.25
N GLU A 211 -7.44 -9.27 6.95
CA GLU A 211 -8.82 -8.79 7.05
C GLU A 211 -8.87 -7.31 7.49
N GLY A 212 -9.69 -6.51 6.82
CA GLY A 212 -9.88 -5.11 7.18
C GLY A 212 -8.82 -4.12 6.67
N HIS A 213 -7.84 -4.54 5.85
CA HIS A 213 -6.83 -3.65 5.25
C HIS A 213 -7.46 -2.48 4.47
N THR A 214 -7.04 -1.24 4.73
CA THR A 214 -7.48 -0.05 3.99
C THR A 214 -6.90 -0.09 2.58
N ASP A 215 -7.72 0.13 1.55
CA ASP A 215 -7.23 0.41 0.21
C ASP A 215 -6.49 1.76 0.17
N CYS A 216 -5.22 1.76 0.53
CA CYS A 216 -4.39 2.96 0.63
C CYS A 216 -2.90 2.61 0.69
N ASP A 217 -2.09 3.49 0.12
CA ASP A 217 -0.64 3.52 0.30
C ASP A 217 -0.24 4.83 0.96
N PRO A 218 0.78 4.85 1.85
CA PRO A 218 1.30 6.10 2.38
C PRO A 218 1.90 6.96 1.27
N LEU A 219 1.18 8.02 0.91
CA LEU A 219 1.48 8.85 -0.24
C LEU A 219 1.27 10.32 0.09
N PRO A 220 2.04 11.21 -0.53
CA PRO A 220 1.75 12.63 -0.45
C PRO A 220 0.52 12.98 -1.27
N ALA A 221 -0.08 14.13 -0.95
CA ALA A 221 -0.93 14.83 -1.89
C ALA A 221 -0.12 15.12 -3.18
N PRO A 222 -0.74 15.21 -4.38
CA PRO A 222 -0.04 15.46 -5.63
C PRO A 222 0.99 16.61 -5.60
N GLY A 223 0.70 17.68 -4.86
CA GLY A 223 1.54 18.86 -4.66
C GLY A 223 2.42 18.82 -3.41
N GLY A 224 2.51 17.68 -2.70
CA GLY A 224 3.47 17.44 -1.62
C GLY A 224 3.18 18.13 -0.28
N LYS A 225 2.11 18.92 -0.17
CA LYS A 225 1.79 19.73 1.03
C LYS A 225 1.09 18.96 2.15
N ALA A 226 0.69 17.72 1.92
CA ALA A 226 0.10 16.85 2.92
C ALA A 226 0.52 15.41 2.64
N LEU A 227 0.44 14.55 3.64
CA LEU A 227 0.77 13.14 3.50
C LEU A 227 -0.29 12.29 4.18
N LEU A 228 -0.75 11.26 3.48
CA LEU A 228 -1.67 10.28 4.01
C LEU A 228 -0.87 9.08 4.52
N THR A 229 -1.15 8.60 5.74
CA THR A 229 -0.52 7.39 6.32
C THR A 229 -1.45 6.17 6.28
N CYS A 230 -2.59 6.30 5.59
CA CYS A 230 -3.74 5.38 5.54
C CYS A 230 -4.55 5.19 6.82
N ALA A 231 -4.14 5.84 7.91
CA ALA A 231 -4.97 6.04 9.09
C ALA A 231 -5.10 7.54 9.44
N ARG A 232 -4.12 8.36 9.01
CA ARG A 232 -4.05 9.78 9.36
C ARG A 232 -3.68 10.63 8.15
N LEU A 233 -4.09 11.88 8.20
CA LEU A 233 -3.65 12.94 7.30
C LEU A 233 -2.68 13.88 8.05
N LEU A 234 -1.44 13.94 7.59
CA LEU A 234 -0.38 14.81 8.09
C LEU A 234 -0.37 16.12 7.30
N ARG A 235 -0.24 17.23 8.04
CA ARG A 235 -0.31 18.59 7.50
C ARG A 235 0.73 19.47 8.19
N PRO A 236 1.32 20.45 7.48
CA PRO A 236 2.31 21.36 8.04
C PRO A 236 1.76 22.09 9.28
N GLY A 237 2.52 22.03 10.37
CA GLY A 237 2.21 22.77 11.61
C GLY A 237 0.90 22.37 12.32
N GLN A 238 0.23 21.30 11.90
CA GLN A 238 -1.03 20.86 12.49
C GLN A 238 -0.90 19.45 13.08
N PRO A 239 -1.67 19.14 14.15
CA PRO A 239 -1.79 17.76 14.62
C PRO A 239 -2.29 16.83 13.49
N PRO A 240 -1.83 15.56 13.48
CA PRO A 240 -2.36 14.54 12.57
C PRO A 240 -3.89 14.46 12.67
N LEU A 241 -4.57 14.54 11.53
CA LEU A 241 -6.01 14.32 11.48
C LEU A 241 -6.27 12.81 11.41
N ASN A 242 -6.88 12.26 12.47
CA ASN A 242 -7.28 10.85 12.48
C ASN A 242 -8.44 10.62 11.51
N LEU A 243 -8.30 9.62 10.64
CA LEU A 243 -9.33 9.23 9.68
C LEU A 243 -10.11 7.99 10.14
N GLN A 244 -9.56 7.22 11.08
CA GLN A 244 -10.26 6.08 11.68
C GLN A 244 -11.50 6.55 12.47
N LYS A 245 -12.61 5.82 12.36
CA LYS A 245 -13.84 6.06 13.13
C LYS A 245 -14.11 4.89 14.06
N PRO A 246 -14.77 5.12 15.21
CA PRO A 246 -15.33 4.03 16.00
C PRO A 246 -16.36 3.23 15.19
N GLN A 247 -16.45 1.92 15.44
CA GLN A 247 -17.43 1.01 14.80
C GLN A 247 -17.41 1.05 13.28
N ALA A 248 -16.22 1.26 12.72
CA ALA A 248 -16.01 1.25 11.30
C ALA A 248 -14.56 0.92 10.99
N ASP A 249 -14.34 0.14 9.95
CA ASP A 249 -13.04 0.10 9.30
C ASP A 249 -12.93 1.22 8.28
N LEU A 250 -11.74 1.79 8.16
CA LEU A 250 -11.40 2.67 7.05
C LEU A 250 -11.12 1.80 5.83
N ALA A 251 -12.06 1.73 4.89
CA ALA A 251 -11.95 0.87 3.72
C ALA A 251 -11.13 1.51 2.58
N LEU A 252 -11.13 2.84 2.48
CA LEU A 252 -10.33 3.59 1.51
C LEU A 252 -9.96 4.93 2.11
N ALA A 253 -8.73 5.37 1.88
CA ALA A 253 -8.33 6.76 2.03
C ALA A 253 -7.45 7.15 0.83
N ARG A 254 -7.81 8.23 0.13
CA ARG A 254 -7.08 8.63 -1.09
C ARG A 254 -7.25 10.10 -1.42
N PHE A 255 -6.17 10.76 -1.83
CA PHE A 255 -6.26 12.12 -2.35
C PHE A 255 -6.99 12.12 -3.69
N LEU A 256 -7.98 13.02 -3.82
CA LEU A 256 -8.59 13.35 -5.11
C LEU A 256 -7.86 14.53 -5.77
N SER A 257 -7.29 15.42 -4.96
CA SER A 257 -6.54 16.61 -5.37
C SER A 257 -5.62 17.07 -4.22
N ASP A 258 -4.93 18.19 -4.42
CA ASP A 258 -4.12 18.87 -3.37
C ASP A 258 -4.93 19.51 -2.27
N THR A 259 -6.26 19.50 -2.39
CA THR A 259 -7.15 20.16 -1.43
C THR A 259 -8.17 19.20 -0.84
N THR A 260 -8.31 18.00 -1.41
CA THR A 260 -9.41 17.08 -1.07
C THR A 260 -8.99 15.62 -1.02
N LEU A 261 -9.62 14.91 -0.08
CA LEU A 261 -9.44 13.49 0.21
C LEU A 261 -10.80 12.78 0.08
N LEU A 262 -10.81 11.59 -0.48
CA LEU A 262 -11.90 10.63 -0.38
C LEU A 262 -11.59 9.64 0.74
N VAL A 263 -12.57 9.41 1.61
CA VAL A 263 -12.57 8.30 2.56
C VAL A 263 -13.83 7.46 2.42
N LEU A 264 -13.69 6.14 2.46
CA LEU A 264 -14.81 5.20 2.56
C LEU A 264 -14.65 4.35 3.81
N TYR A 265 -15.78 4.01 4.43
CA TYR A 265 -15.82 3.21 5.63
C TYR A 265 -16.65 1.94 5.40
N ASN A 266 -16.21 0.82 5.99
CA ASN A 266 -17.10 -0.30 6.24
C ASN A 266 -17.61 -0.19 7.67
N TYR A 267 -18.92 -0.01 7.88
CA TYR A 267 -19.45 0.13 9.23
C TYR A 267 -19.64 -1.23 9.86
N GLY A 268 -19.21 -1.36 11.12
CA GLY A 268 -19.35 -2.58 11.89
C GLY A 268 -18.12 -2.85 12.76
N GLU A 269 -18.19 -3.99 13.42
CA GLU A 269 -17.11 -4.57 14.21
C GLU A 269 -17.28 -6.09 14.22
N TYR A 270 -16.18 -6.83 14.28
CA TYR A 270 -16.25 -8.26 14.52
C TYR A 270 -16.72 -8.53 15.95
N LYS A 271 -17.69 -9.42 16.09
CA LYS A 271 -18.14 -9.94 17.38
C LYS A 271 -18.02 -11.45 17.39
N THR A 272 -17.50 -11.96 18.49
CA THR A 272 -17.52 -13.39 18.76
C THR A 272 -18.90 -13.75 19.32
N GLU A 273 -19.59 -14.65 18.63
CA GLU A 273 -20.83 -15.25 19.08
C GLU A 273 -20.63 -16.75 19.24
N THR A 274 -21.23 -17.34 20.28
CA THR A 274 -21.24 -18.79 20.43
C THR A 274 -22.42 -19.34 19.65
N ASP A 275 -22.16 -20.18 18.66
CA ASP A 275 -23.19 -20.84 17.88
C ASP A 275 -23.96 -21.88 18.73
N ASN A 276 -25.02 -22.46 18.16
CA ASN A 276 -25.85 -23.46 18.84
C ASN A 276 -25.09 -24.78 19.15
N SER A 277 -23.88 -24.96 18.62
CA SER A 277 -23.01 -26.12 18.87
C SER A 277 -21.98 -25.85 19.97
N GLY A 278 -21.94 -24.63 20.52
CA GLY A 278 -20.95 -24.22 21.52
C GLY A 278 -19.62 -23.75 20.94
N LEU A 279 -19.54 -23.58 19.61
CA LEU A 279 -18.35 -23.06 18.93
C LEU A 279 -18.41 -21.54 18.83
N GLU A 280 -17.27 -20.88 19.03
CA GLU A 280 -17.14 -19.44 18.83
C GLU A 280 -16.99 -19.12 17.33
N GLU A 281 -17.92 -18.33 16.79
CA GLU A 281 -17.88 -17.79 15.45
C GLU A 281 -17.68 -16.28 15.52
N MET A 282 -16.74 -15.74 14.74
CA MET A 282 -16.58 -14.30 14.59
C MET A 282 -17.41 -13.82 13.40
N SER A 283 -18.36 -12.92 13.66
CA SER A 283 -19.20 -12.33 12.62
C SER A 283 -19.05 -10.82 12.58
N TRP A 284 -19.01 -10.25 11.37
CA TRP A 284 -19.04 -8.80 11.17
C TRP A 284 -20.46 -8.27 11.44
N GLN A 285 -20.60 -7.40 12.43
CA GLN A 285 -21.91 -6.86 12.81
C GLN A 285 -22.00 -5.37 12.56
N VAL A 286 -22.98 -4.98 11.74
CA VAL A 286 -23.29 -3.57 11.47
C VAL A 286 -24.37 -3.07 12.46
N PRO A 287 -24.06 -2.09 13.32
CA PRO A 287 -25.04 -1.48 14.20
C PRO A 287 -26.27 -0.98 13.43
N PRO A 288 -27.52 -1.22 13.89
CA PRO A 288 -28.73 -0.85 13.16
C PRO A 288 -28.78 0.62 12.72
N HIS A 289 -28.27 1.52 13.57
CA HIS A 289 -28.26 2.96 13.30
C HIS A 289 -27.27 3.40 12.20
N LEU A 290 -26.33 2.53 11.79
CA LEU A 290 -25.35 2.76 10.72
C LEU A 290 -25.74 2.11 9.39
N ARG A 291 -26.62 1.10 9.39
CA ARG A 291 -26.95 0.29 8.19
C ARG A 291 -27.31 1.09 6.95
N ASN A 292 -28.01 2.22 7.10
CA ASN A 292 -28.47 3.08 6.00
C ASN A 292 -27.75 4.43 5.93
N LYS A 293 -26.68 4.63 6.70
CA LYS A 293 -25.95 5.90 6.73
C LYS A 293 -24.98 6.00 5.53
N PRO A 294 -24.64 7.23 5.10
CA PRO A 294 -23.53 7.46 4.19
C PRO A 294 -22.24 6.92 4.80
N ASN A 295 -21.48 6.16 4.03
CA ASN A 295 -20.19 5.60 4.42
C ASN A 295 -19.04 6.14 3.56
N GLY A 296 -19.33 6.91 2.52
CA GLY A 296 -18.34 7.61 1.71
C GLY A 296 -18.37 9.12 1.92
N PHE A 297 -17.19 9.72 2.06
CA PHE A 297 -17.05 11.14 2.36
C PHE A 297 -15.93 11.76 1.54
N VAL A 298 -16.22 12.91 0.93
CA VAL A 298 -15.19 13.81 0.40
C VAL A 298 -14.91 14.85 1.45
N LEU A 299 -13.65 14.95 1.88
CA LEU A 299 -13.17 15.89 2.88
C LEU A 299 -12.22 16.88 2.21
N ASN A 300 -12.16 18.11 2.72
CA ASN A 300 -11.00 18.95 2.48
C ASN A 300 -9.82 18.53 3.38
N LEU A 301 -8.64 19.09 3.19
CA LEU A 301 -7.48 18.76 4.02
C LEU A 301 -7.65 19.19 5.49
N GLN A 302 -8.61 20.04 5.84
CA GLN A 302 -8.91 20.40 7.22
C GLN A 302 -9.82 19.35 7.91
N GLY A 303 -10.32 18.36 7.16
CA GLY A 303 -11.27 17.36 7.65
C GLY A 303 -12.74 17.79 7.52
N LYS A 304 -13.01 18.97 6.95
CA LYS A 304 -14.37 19.43 6.68
C LYS A 304 -14.97 18.59 5.56
N GLN A 305 -16.15 18.05 5.83
CA GLN A 305 -16.93 17.32 4.84
C GLN A 305 -17.44 18.26 3.74
N LEU A 306 -17.13 17.93 2.49
CA LEU A 306 -17.61 18.61 1.29
C LEU A 306 -18.78 17.85 0.65
N ALA A 307 -18.73 16.51 0.67
CA ALA A 307 -19.80 15.66 0.20
C ALA A 307 -19.87 14.36 1.00
N ARG A 308 -21.03 13.70 0.94
CA ARG A 308 -21.27 12.38 1.52
C ARG A 308 -22.18 11.56 0.62
N PHE A 309 -21.92 10.28 0.53
CA PHE A 309 -22.73 9.34 -0.25
C PHE A 309 -22.64 7.95 0.36
N ARG A 310 -23.51 7.06 -0.10
CA ARG A 310 -23.45 5.63 0.20
C ARG A 310 -22.74 4.91 -0.94
N PHE A 311 -21.84 4.00 -0.60
CA PHE A 311 -21.09 3.16 -1.52
C PHE A 311 -21.07 1.73 -0.98
N ASN A 312 -21.56 0.76 -1.75
CA ASN A 312 -21.74 -0.61 -1.27
C ASN A 312 -20.66 -1.57 -1.76
N SER A 313 -19.97 -1.26 -2.85
CA SER A 313 -19.03 -2.19 -3.50
C SER A 313 -17.62 -2.11 -2.91
N LEU A 314 -17.51 -2.31 -1.61
CA LEU A 314 -16.22 -2.58 -0.96
C LEU A 314 -15.89 -4.05 -1.26
N GLY A 315 -14.87 -4.31 -2.07
CA GLY A 315 -14.40 -5.69 -2.25
C GLY A 315 -13.73 -6.13 -0.96
N GLU A 316 -14.15 -7.27 -0.41
CA GLU A 316 -13.58 -7.88 0.79
C GLU A 316 -12.88 -9.17 0.35
N GLU A 317 -11.57 -9.09 0.13
CA GLU A 317 -10.70 -10.26 -0.01
C GLU A 317 -9.79 -10.30 1.24
N MET A 318 -8.47 -10.27 1.07
CA MET A 318 -7.48 -10.09 2.14
C MET A 318 -7.38 -8.63 2.63
N GLY A 319 -8.49 -7.89 2.55
CA GLY A 319 -8.51 -6.43 2.67
C GLY A 319 -9.63 -5.78 1.87
N TYR A 320 -9.85 -4.50 2.13
CA TYR A 320 -10.72 -3.68 1.31
C TYR A 320 -10.04 -3.33 0.00
N TYR A 321 -10.79 -3.46 -1.09
CA TYR A 321 -10.42 -2.95 -2.40
C TYR A 321 -11.58 -2.21 -3.05
N VAL A 322 -11.33 -0.96 -3.43
CA VAL A 322 -12.33 -0.09 -4.06
C VAL A 322 -12.00 0.06 -5.53
N ARG A 323 -12.76 -0.66 -6.34
CA ARG A 323 -12.66 -0.69 -7.80
C ARG A 323 -12.86 0.71 -8.37
N ARG A 324 -11.79 1.30 -8.90
CA ARG A 324 -11.80 2.68 -9.40
C ARG A 324 -10.88 2.88 -10.60
N ALA A 325 -11.14 3.96 -11.34
CA ALA A 325 -10.21 4.51 -12.32
C ALA A 325 -10.23 6.04 -12.28
N TYR A 326 -9.05 6.67 -12.29
CA TYR A 326 -8.91 8.07 -12.65
C TYR A 326 -8.75 8.20 -14.17
N VAL A 327 -9.53 9.08 -14.79
CA VAL A 327 -9.45 9.35 -16.23
C VAL A 327 -8.93 10.78 -16.44
N PRO A 328 -7.63 10.97 -16.77
CA PRO A 328 -7.02 12.29 -16.86
C PRO A 328 -7.69 13.22 -17.87
N ALA A 329 -8.15 12.67 -19.01
CA ALA A 329 -8.80 13.44 -20.08
C ALA A 329 -10.09 14.16 -19.65
N VAL A 330 -10.74 13.70 -18.57
CA VAL A 330 -11.95 14.32 -17.99
C VAL A 330 -11.75 14.68 -16.50
N GLN A 331 -10.53 14.54 -15.99
CA GLN A 331 -10.13 14.79 -14.61
C GLN A 331 -11.12 14.25 -13.56
N THR A 332 -11.61 13.03 -13.78
CA THR A 332 -12.69 12.44 -12.97
C THR A 332 -12.30 11.05 -12.48
N TYR A 333 -12.55 10.80 -11.20
CA TYR A 333 -12.53 9.46 -10.62
C TYR A 333 -13.88 8.78 -10.84
N TYR A 334 -13.82 7.54 -11.31
CA TYR A 334 -14.96 6.65 -11.49
C TYR A 334 -14.81 5.50 -10.50
N LEU A 335 -15.74 5.40 -9.56
CA LEU A 335 -15.79 4.32 -8.57
C LEU A 335 -16.92 3.36 -8.97
N LEU A 336 -16.58 2.12 -9.21
CA LEU A 336 -17.52 1.09 -9.64
C LEU A 336 -18.28 0.54 -8.43
N ASP A 337 -19.60 0.70 -8.45
CA ASP A 337 -20.52 -0.04 -7.60
C ASP A 337 -21.18 -1.12 -8.47
N ALA A 338 -20.71 -2.38 -8.35
CA ALA A 338 -21.05 -3.44 -9.31
C ALA A 338 -22.56 -3.74 -9.43
N GLU A 339 -23.34 -3.38 -8.41
CA GLU A 339 -24.80 -3.53 -8.41
C GLU A 339 -25.52 -2.28 -8.91
N ARG A 340 -24.99 -1.08 -8.61
CA ARG A 340 -25.72 0.17 -8.84
C ARG A 340 -25.29 0.91 -10.10
N GLY A 341 -23.99 0.96 -10.40
CA GLY A 341 -23.45 1.76 -11.49
C GLY A 341 -22.08 2.33 -11.15
N VAL A 342 -21.84 3.59 -11.52
CA VAL A 342 -20.55 4.25 -11.28
C VAL A 342 -20.77 5.59 -10.58
N ARG A 343 -19.99 5.83 -9.53
CA ARG A 343 -19.93 7.10 -8.82
C ARG A 343 -18.80 7.95 -9.39
N LEU A 344 -19.13 9.19 -9.76
CA LEU A 344 -18.20 10.16 -10.34
C LEU A 344 -17.78 11.18 -9.28
N LEU A 345 -16.47 11.44 -9.23
CA LEU A 345 -15.84 12.46 -8.40
C LEU A 345 -14.92 13.31 -9.28
N ALA A 346 -15.42 14.46 -9.74
CA ALA A 346 -14.65 15.38 -10.56
C ALA A 346 -13.58 16.08 -9.71
N LYS A 347 -12.33 16.14 -10.18
CA LYS A 347 -11.22 16.76 -9.45
C LYS A 347 -11.45 18.25 -9.18
N GLN A 348 -12.04 18.96 -10.12
CA GLN A 348 -12.29 20.42 -10.01
C GLN A 348 -13.44 20.76 -9.06
N ASN A 349 -14.43 19.87 -8.94
CA ASN A 349 -15.57 20.05 -8.03
C ASN A 349 -15.92 18.72 -7.35
N PRO A 350 -15.09 18.26 -6.41
CA PRO A 350 -15.26 16.95 -5.78
C PRO A 350 -16.44 16.94 -4.80
N ALA A 351 -17.04 18.10 -4.49
CA ALA A 351 -18.28 18.18 -3.72
C ALA A 351 -19.51 17.76 -4.54
N ALA A 352 -19.49 17.96 -5.86
CA ALA A 352 -20.59 17.62 -6.77
C ALA A 352 -20.56 16.15 -7.20
N THR A 353 -20.53 15.23 -6.25
CA THR A 353 -20.49 13.79 -6.53
C THR A 353 -21.78 13.34 -7.21
N ARG A 354 -21.70 12.45 -8.21
CA ARG A 354 -22.87 11.96 -8.95
C ARG A 354 -22.84 10.46 -9.14
N GLU A 355 -23.96 9.79 -8.90
CA GLU A 355 -24.14 8.40 -9.33
C GLU A 355 -24.70 8.38 -10.75
N VAL A 356 -24.09 7.58 -11.62
CA VAL A 356 -24.66 7.19 -12.91
C VAL A 356 -25.03 5.72 -12.78
N PRO A 357 -26.32 5.39 -12.59
CA PRO A 357 -26.76 4.02 -12.52
C PRO A 357 -26.58 3.29 -13.85
N PHE A 358 -26.38 1.97 -13.83
CA PHE A 358 -26.25 1.18 -15.08
C PHE A 358 -27.44 1.36 -16.02
N ARG A 359 -28.65 1.50 -15.48
CA ARG A 359 -29.88 1.76 -16.26
C ARG A 359 -29.88 3.09 -17.03
N GLN A 360 -29.02 4.04 -16.66
CA GLN A 360 -28.86 5.32 -17.37
C GLN A 360 -27.70 5.27 -18.38
N MET A 361 -26.88 4.23 -18.35
CA MET A 361 -25.78 4.05 -19.29
C MET A 361 -26.26 3.35 -20.55
N THR A 362 -25.71 3.74 -21.70
CA THR A 362 -26.03 3.07 -22.97
C THR A 362 -25.06 1.89 -23.17
N PRO A 363 -25.53 0.67 -23.50
CA PRO A 363 -24.62 -0.42 -23.87
C PRO A 363 -23.70 0.00 -25.02
N PHE A 364 -22.44 -0.39 -24.96
CA PHE A 364 -21.50 -0.09 -26.02
C PHE A 364 -21.75 -1.00 -27.24
N SER A 365 -21.86 -0.39 -28.43
CA SER A 365 -21.76 -1.07 -29.72
C SER A 365 -20.70 -0.36 -30.59
N PRO A 366 -19.71 -1.07 -31.16
CA PRO A 366 -18.69 -0.44 -32.01
C PRO A 366 -19.30 0.45 -33.11
N PRO A 367 -18.63 1.54 -33.51
CA PRO A 367 -17.32 2.01 -33.04
C PRO A 367 -17.37 2.91 -31.79
N GLN A 368 -16.19 3.13 -31.19
CA GLN A 368 -15.98 4.23 -30.23
C GLN A 368 -16.15 5.58 -30.95
N ARG A 369 -16.83 6.52 -30.30
CA ARG A 369 -17.04 7.87 -30.86
C ARG A 369 -15.80 8.75 -30.62
N PRO A 370 -15.49 9.74 -31.48
CA PRO A 370 -14.30 10.59 -31.34
C PRO A 370 -14.19 11.36 -30.01
N MET A 371 -15.34 11.68 -29.40
CA MET A 371 -15.42 12.39 -28.11
C MET A 371 -15.39 11.45 -26.90
N GLU A 372 -15.32 10.14 -27.10
CA GLU A 372 -15.28 9.15 -26.02
C GLU A 372 -13.82 8.86 -25.59
N VAL A 373 -13.62 8.68 -24.30
CA VAL A 373 -12.38 8.14 -23.70
C VAL A 373 -12.70 6.78 -23.11
N GLN A 374 -11.98 5.76 -23.56
CA GLN A 374 -12.09 4.41 -23.05
C GLN A 374 -11.28 4.24 -21.76
N PHE A 375 -11.84 3.56 -20.77
CA PHE A 375 -11.13 3.09 -19.58
C PHE A 375 -11.73 1.78 -19.07
N THR A 376 -10.95 1.02 -18.31
CA THR A 376 -11.38 -0.27 -17.77
C THR A 376 -11.30 -0.26 -16.24
N ILE A 377 -12.32 -0.78 -15.58
CA ILE A 377 -12.31 -1.06 -14.15
C ILE A 377 -12.47 -2.58 -13.99
N ARG A 378 -11.46 -3.22 -13.40
CA ARG A 378 -11.47 -4.67 -13.15
C ARG A 378 -12.40 -5.01 -12.00
N ALA A 379 -13.17 -6.09 -12.14
CA ALA A 379 -14.21 -6.46 -11.19
C ALA A 379 -14.29 -7.98 -10.94
N GLY A 380 -13.16 -8.59 -10.56
CA GLY A 380 -13.06 -10.00 -10.19
C GLY A 380 -13.38 -10.93 -11.35
N THR A 381 -14.66 -11.31 -11.49
CA THR A 381 -15.16 -12.24 -12.51
C THR A 381 -15.48 -11.57 -13.86
N ALA A 382 -15.50 -10.24 -13.91
CA ALA A 382 -15.69 -9.49 -15.16
C ALA A 382 -14.90 -8.18 -15.15
N ASP A 383 -14.54 -7.71 -16.32
CA ASP A 383 -14.00 -6.37 -16.53
C ASP A 383 -15.09 -5.46 -17.09
N PHE A 384 -15.19 -4.24 -16.55
CA PHE A 384 -16.09 -3.22 -17.06
C PHE A 384 -15.30 -2.24 -17.91
N VAL A 385 -15.59 -2.23 -19.21
CA VAL A 385 -15.03 -1.26 -20.14
C VAL A 385 -16.04 -0.13 -20.31
N PHE A 386 -15.62 1.08 -19.98
CA PHE A 386 -16.43 2.29 -20.05
C PHE A 386 -15.89 3.23 -21.13
N TYR A 387 -16.80 4.00 -21.71
CA TYR A 387 -16.54 5.04 -22.70
C TYR A 387 -17.23 6.32 -22.22
N ALA A 388 -16.46 7.27 -21.70
CA ALA A 388 -16.96 8.54 -21.20
C ALA A 388 -16.84 9.63 -22.25
N ASP A 389 -17.89 10.41 -22.45
CA ASP A 389 -17.83 11.63 -23.26
C ASP A 389 -16.94 12.69 -22.58
N LYS A 390 -16.02 13.29 -23.33
CA LYS A 390 -15.05 14.28 -22.82
C LYS A 390 -15.71 15.54 -22.26
N ALA A 391 -16.82 15.99 -22.86
CA ALA A 391 -17.53 17.20 -22.46
C ALA A 391 -18.61 16.91 -21.40
N HIS A 392 -19.11 15.68 -21.36
CA HIS A 392 -20.12 15.21 -20.42
C HIS A 392 -19.67 13.89 -19.77
N PRO A 393 -18.76 13.92 -18.76
CA PRO A 393 -18.16 12.73 -18.18
C PRO A 393 -19.17 11.73 -17.57
N GLU A 394 -20.41 12.16 -17.30
CA GLU A 394 -21.53 11.34 -16.87
C GLU A 394 -22.21 10.52 -17.99
N LYS A 395 -22.04 10.93 -19.26
CA LYS A 395 -22.61 10.23 -20.42
C LYS A 395 -21.72 9.04 -20.72
N LEU A 396 -22.04 7.93 -20.06
CA LEU A 396 -21.29 6.69 -20.14
C LEU A 396 -21.94 5.71 -21.10
N ARG A 397 -21.11 5.12 -21.95
CA ARG A 397 -21.38 3.82 -22.55
C ARG A 397 -20.52 2.75 -21.90
N TYR A 398 -21.01 1.52 -21.85
CA TYR A 398 -20.24 0.44 -21.24
C TYR A 398 -20.50 -0.92 -21.87
N GLN A 399 -19.53 -1.82 -21.72
CA GLN A 399 -19.67 -3.24 -21.95
C GLN A 399 -19.02 -4.02 -20.82
N ARG A 400 -19.51 -5.24 -20.57
CA ARG A 400 -18.88 -6.20 -19.67
C ARG A 400 -18.07 -7.17 -20.51
N SER A 401 -16.76 -7.24 -20.26
CA SER A 401 -15.91 -8.29 -20.81
C SER A 401 -15.81 -9.40 -19.77
N ARG A 402 -16.07 -10.66 -20.15
CA ARG A 402 -15.65 -11.78 -19.30
C ARG A 402 -14.13 -11.88 -19.38
N ASN A 403 -13.49 -12.20 -18.27
CA ASN A 403 -12.08 -12.58 -18.30
C ASN A 403 -11.99 -13.91 -19.05
N ALA A 404 -11.11 -14.00 -20.04
CA ALA A 404 -10.73 -15.29 -20.59
C ALA A 404 -9.93 -16.00 -19.49
N GLU A 405 -10.48 -17.08 -18.95
CA GLU A 405 -9.74 -18.00 -18.06
C GLU A 405 -8.63 -18.72 -18.80
#